data_AF-A0A3D1A0F0-F1
#
_entry.id   AF-A0A3D1A0F0-F1
#
_cell.length_a   1.000
_cell.length_b   1.000
_cell.length_c   1.000
_cell.angle_alpha   90.00
_cell.angle_beta   90.00
_cell.angle_gamma   90.00
#
_symmetry.space_group_name_H-M   'P 1'
#
loop_
_entity.id
_entity.type
_entity.pdbx_description
1 polymer ?
#
loop_
_entity_poly.entity_id
_entity_poly.type
_entity_poly.pdbx_seq_one_letter_code
_entity_poly.pdbx_strand_id
1 'polypeptide(L)'
;DMQPLAIAKVLKAVADKEQPDLVILGKQAIDGDNSQTGPMLAALTGWSQATFASEVELVNDGAKVIREVDGGLETIAIKLPAIITT
;
A
#
# COMPACT_ATOMS: atom_id res chain seq x y z
N ASP A 1 -7.15 -10.67 -19.25
CA ASP A 1 -6.33 -10.42 -18.05
C ASP A 1 -6.83 -9.16 -17.34
N MET A 2 -6.87 -9.15 -16.01
CA MET A 2 -7.34 -7.97 -15.25
C MET A 2 -6.18 -7.01 -15.02
N GLN A 3 -6.33 -5.78 -15.50
CA GLN A 3 -5.30 -4.75 -15.32
C GLN A 3 -5.24 -4.26 -13.86
N PRO A 4 -4.07 -3.84 -13.34
CA PRO A 4 -3.91 -3.35 -11.96
C PRO A 4 -4.93 -2.28 -11.56
N LEU A 5 -5.27 -1.36 -12.48
CA LEU A 5 -6.28 -0.33 -12.23
C LEU A 5 -7.68 -0.90 -11.99
N ALA A 6 -8.06 -1.96 -12.70
CA ALA A 6 -9.36 -2.61 -12.48
C ALA A 6 -9.39 -3.30 -11.12
N ILE A 7 -8.30 -3.96 -10.74
CA ILE A 7 -8.13 -4.59 -9.42
C ILE A 7 -8.21 -3.52 -8.31
N ALA A 8 -7.47 -2.42 -8.45
CA ALA A 8 -7.48 -1.32 -7.49
C ALA A 8 -8.88 -0.70 -7.31
N LYS A 9 -9.66 -0.55 -8.38
CA LYS A 9 -11.06 -0.08 -8.29
C LYS A 9 -11.96 -1.05 -7.52
N VAL A 10 -11.79 -2.35 -7.72
CA VAL A 10 -12.54 -3.38 -6.97
C VAL A 10 -12.15 -3.33 -5.48
N LEU A 11 -10.85 -3.29 -5.19
CA LEU A 11 -10.36 -3.17 -3.81
C LEU A 11 -10.82 -1.88 -3.14
N LYS A 12 -10.90 -0.77 -3.88
CA LYS A 12 -11.44 0.50 -3.38
C LYS A 12 -12.90 0.38 -2.95
N ALA A 13 -13.73 -0.34 -3.73
CA ALA A 13 -15.11 -0.61 -3.34
C ALA A 13 -15.22 -1.46 -2.06
N VAL A 14 -14.30 -2.40 -1.86
CA VAL A 14 -14.19 -3.17 -0.61
C VAL A 14 -13.75 -2.26 0.55
N ALA A 15 -12.72 -1.43 0.35
CA ALA A 15 -12.22 -0.50 1.36
C ALA A 15 -13.27 0.54 1.78
N ASP A 16 -14.06 1.08 0.84
CA ASP A 16 -15.16 2.00 1.15
C ASP A 16 -16.23 1.34 2.04
N LYS A 17 -16.48 0.04 1.84
CA LYS A 17 -17.51 -0.73 2.55
C LYS A 17 -17.04 -1.18 3.93
N GLU A 18 -15.85 -1.75 4.01
CA GLU A 18 -15.32 -2.35 5.24
C GLU A 18 -14.57 -1.34 6.11
N GLN A 19 -14.22 -0.17 5.56
CA GLN A 19 -13.53 0.93 6.25
C GLN A 19 -12.30 0.50 7.07
N PRO A 20 -11.34 -0.26 6.48
CA PRO A 20 -10.16 -0.68 7.21
C PRO A 20 -9.23 0.49 7.50
N ASP A 21 -8.59 0.49 8.67
CA ASP A 21 -7.53 1.44 9.00
C ASP A 21 -6.21 1.13 8.27
N LEU A 22 -6.02 -0.11 7.81
CA LEU A 22 -4.81 -0.54 7.11
C LEU A 22 -5.13 -1.62 6.07
N VAL A 23 -4.57 -1.47 4.86
CA VAL A 23 -4.58 -2.51 3.83
C VAL A 23 -3.13 -2.88 3.50
N ILE A 24 -2.83 -4.17 3.53
CA ILE A 24 -1.52 -4.72 3.16
C ILE A 24 -1.66 -5.49 1.85
N LEU A 25 -0.81 -5.19 0.88
CA LEU A 25 -0.69 -5.92 -0.38
C LEU A 25 0.75 -6.44 -0.53
N GLY A 26 0.96 -7.41 -1.42
CA GLY A 26 2.31 -7.73 -1.87
C GLY A 26 2.91 -6.59 -2.71
N LYS A 27 4.24 -6.50 -2.75
CA LYS A 27 5.02 -5.58 -3.60
C LYS A 27 4.58 -5.63 -5.06
N GLN A 28 4.52 -6.83 -5.61
CA GLN A 28 4.04 -7.11 -6.94
C GLN A 28 3.56 -8.55 -7.06
N ALA A 29 2.63 -8.77 -7.99
CA ALA A 29 2.33 -10.12 -8.44
C ALA A 29 3.37 -10.53 -9.49
N ILE A 30 3.88 -11.77 -9.39
CA ILE A 30 4.98 -12.27 -10.24
C ILE A 30 4.57 -12.57 -11.69
N ASP A 31 3.27 -12.60 -11.96
CA ASP A 31 2.69 -12.80 -13.28
C ASP A 31 2.68 -11.50 -14.11
N GLY A 32 2.30 -10.38 -13.48
CA GLY A 32 2.23 -9.08 -14.13
C GLY A 32 3.46 -8.18 -13.91
N ASP A 33 4.22 -8.39 -12.82
CA ASP A 33 5.47 -7.68 -12.46
C ASP A 33 5.38 -6.14 -12.52
N ASN A 34 4.20 -5.60 -12.23
CA ASN A 34 3.89 -4.19 -12.46
C ASN A 34 4.13 -3.27 -11.25
N SER A 35 4.13 -3.81 -10.02
CA SER A 35 4.19 -3.01 -8.77
C SER A 35 3.16 -1.85 -8.67
N GLN A 36 1.97 -2.01 -9.27
CA GLN A 36 1.03 -0.89 -9.49
C GLN A 36 -0.24 -0.90 -8.62
N THR A 37 -0.76 -2.07 -8.22
CA THR A 37 -2.08 -2.17 -7.57
C THR A 37 -2.15 -1.38 -6.26
N GLY A 38 -1.13 -1.49 -5.40
CA GLY A 38 -1.05 -0.76 -4.12
C GLY A 38 -1.03 0.77 -4.32
N PRO A 39 -0.08 1.33 -5.09
CA PRO A 39 -0.05 2.77 -5.38
C PRO A 39 -1.33 3.30 -6.04
N MET A 40 -1.93 2.54 -6.97
CA MET A 40 -3.20 2.92 -7.58
C MET A 40 -4.34 2.94 -6.56
N LEU A 41 -4.42 1.95 -5.67
CA LEU A 41 -5.42 1.93 -4.60
C LEU A 41 -5.27 3.13 -3.68
N ALA A 42 -4.04 3.45 -3.24
CA ALA A 42 -3.76 4.63 -2.41
C ALA A 42 -4.18 5.93 -3.10
N ALA A 43 -3.90 6.08 -4.40
CA ALA A 43 -4.32 7.24 -5.17
C ALA A 43 -5.86 7.34 -5.29
N LEU A 44 -6.56 6.21 -5.43
CA LEU A 44 -8.02 6.17 -5.54
C LEU A 44 -8.74 6.44 -4.21
N THR A 45 -8.17 6.02 -3.08
CA THR A 45 -8.73 6.26 -1.73
C THR A 45 -8.28 7.60 -1.13
N GLY A 46 -7.18 8.16 -1.62
CA GLY A 46 -6.52 9.33 -1.04
C GLY A 46 -5.77 9.02 0.26
N TRP A 47 -5.49 7.74 0.54
CA TRP A 47 -4.82 7.30 1.76
C TRP A 47 -3.30 7.39 1.66
N SER A 48 -2.62 7.48 2.80
CA SER A 48 -1.15 7.40 2.85
C SER A 48 -0.67 6.08 2.27
N GLN A 49 0.55 6.06 1.70
CA GLN A 49 1.16 4.82 1.23
C GLN A 49 2.60 4.63 1.71
N ALA A 50 2.99 3.37 1.91
CA ALA A 50 4.38 2.95 2.04
C ALA A 50 4.62 1.69 1.21
N THR A 51 5.38 1.82 0.13
CA THR A 51 5.68 0.67 -0.76
C THR A 51 6.99 0.00 -0.40
N PHE A 52 7.15 -1.28 -0.72
CA PHE A 52 8.39 -2.03 -0.52
C PHE A 52 8.83 -2.06 0.95
N ALA A 53 7.86 -2.20 1.85
CA ALA A 53 8.09 -2.21 3.29
C ALA A 53 8.82 -3.49 3.71
N SER A 54 10.00 -3.32 4.32
CA SER A 54 10.75 -4.38 4.98
C SER A 54 10.36 -4.52 6.46
N GLU A 55 9.89 -3.43 7.09
CA GLU A 55 9.43 -3.42 8.49
C GLU A 55 8.29 -2.40 8.67
N VAL A 56 7.31 -2.75 9.51
CA VAL A 56 6.17 -1.90 9.86
C VAL A 56 5.98 -1.90 11.37
N GLU A 57 6.04 -0.71 11.97
CA GLU A 57 5.75 -0.47 13.38
C GLU A 57 4.54 0.46 13.48
N LEU A 58 3.45 0.01 14.12
CA LEU A 58 2.30 0.88 14.39
C LEU A 58 2.62 1.81 15.55
N VAL A 59 2.38 3.11 15.38
CA VAL A 59 2.67 4.15 16.37
C VAL A 59 1.55 5.19 16.38
N ASN A 60 0.89 5.32 17.53
CA ASN A 60 -0.23 6.26 17.74
C ASN A 60 -1.32 6.13 16.66
N ASP A 61 -1.53 7.20 15.87
CA ASP A 61 -2.49 7.34 14.77
C ASP A 61 -1.88 7.01 13.39
N GLY A 62 -0.70 6.40 13.37
CA GLY A 62 0.08 6.16 12.17
C GLY A 62 0.92 4.89 12.22
N ALA A 63 1.84 4.81 11.26
CA ALA A 63 2.85 3.76 11.19
C ALA A 63 4.20 4.38 10.84
N LYS A 64 5.26 3.83 11.45
CA LYS A 64 6.64 4.00 11.02
C LYS A 64 7.01 2.81 10.15
N VAL A 65 7.42 3.07 8.92
CA VAL A 65 7.69 2.04 7.92
C VAL A 65 9.12 2.18 7.43
N ILE A 66 9.87 1.08 7.45
CA ILE A 66 11.17 0.98 6.80
C ILE A 66 10.94 0.36 5.43
N ARG A 67 11.43 1.02 4.38
CA ARG A 67 11.21 0.67 2.98
C ARG A 67 12.53 0.44 2.27
N GLU A 68 12.52 -0.51 1.34
CA GLU A 68 13.62 -0.71 0.40
C GLU A 68 13.56 0.35 -0.71
N VAL A 69 14.66 1.06 -0.88
CA VAL A 69 14.91 2.01 -1.98
C VAL A 69 16.26 1.66 -2.62
N ASP A 70 16.55 2.21 -3.80
CA ASP A 70 17.79 1.88 -4.53
C ASP A 70 19.06 2.13 -3.69
N GLY A 71 19.04 3.11 -2.78
CA GLY A 71 20.14 3.45 -1.89
C GLY A 71 20.20 2.66 -0.58
N GLY A 72 19.32 1.67 -0.36
CA GLY A 72 19.23 0.89 0.88
C GLY A 72 17.87 1.02 1.55
N LEU A 73 17.87 1.46 2.82
CA LEU A 73 16.64 1.55 3.61
C LEU A 73 16.26 3.01 3.87
N GLU A 74 14.97 3.33 3.65
CA GLU A 74 14.37 4.61 3.99
C GLU A 74 13.33 4.40 5.09
N THR A 75 13.38 5.19 6.16
CA THR A 75 12.33 5.19 7.21
C THR A 75 11.39 6.36 6.98
N ILE A 76 10.09 6.07 6.86
CA ILE A 76 9.04 7.09 6.74
C ILE A 76 7.99 6.93 7.85
N ALA A 77 7.26 8.01 8.13
CA ALA A 77 6.08 7.99 8.98
C ALA A 77 4.84 8.32 8.12
N ILE A 78 3.79 7.52 8.27
CA ILE A 78 2.52 7.67 7.54
C ILE A 78 1.35 7.70 8.52
N LYS A 79 0.26 8.37 8.15
CA LYS A 79 -0.99 8.38 8.92
C LYS A 79 -1.92 7.27 8.45
N LEU A 80 -2.67 6.68 9.39
CA LEU A 80 -3.81 5.83 9.07
C LEU A 80 -5.03 6.70 8.70
N PRO A 81 -5.93 6.24 7.79
CA PRO A 81 -5.85 4.97 7.08
C PRO A 81 -4.75 4.94 6.00
N ALA A 82 -4.17 3.77 5.76
CA ALA A 82 -3.01 3.62 4.87
C ALA A 82 -3.00 2.34 4.03
N ILE A 83 -2.25 2.38 2.93
CA ILE A 83 -1.93 1.23 2.06
C ILE A 83 -0.43 0.91 2.19
N ILE A 84 -0.07 -0.32 2.54
CA ILE A 84 1.32 -0.77 2.61
C ILE A 84 1.55 -1.91 1.61
N THR A 85 2.70 -1.91 0.92
CA THR A 85 3.13 -3.06 0.11
C THR A 85 4.41 -3.68 0.65
N THR A 86 4.45 -5.02 0.76
CA THR A 86 5.58 -5.81 1.29
C THR A 86 6.22 -6.70 0.23
#